data_AF-A0A2V5Q9U3-F1
#
_entry.id   AF-A0A2V5Q9U3-F1
#
_cell.length_a   1.000
_cell.length_b   1.000
_cell.length_c   1.000
_cell.angle_alpha   90.00
_cell.angle_beta   90.00
_cell.angle_gamma   90.00
#
_symmetry.space_group_name_H-M   'P 1'
#
loop_
_entity.id
_entity.type
_entity.pdbx_description
1 polymer ?
#
loop_
_entity_poly.entity_id
_entity_poly.type
_entity_poly.pdbx_seq_one_letter_code
_entity_poly.pdbx_strand_id
1 'polypeptide(L)' 'MIPLEDNVGDIIGKAQRGLGISDSELAEKARVGSETIRRMRDGEFDEPALLS' A
#
# COMPACT_ATOMS: atom_id res chain seq x y z
N MET A 1 -1.72 -22.51 -2.27
CA MET A 1 -0.42 -22.32 -1.58
C MET A 1 -0.37 -20.85 -1.19
N ILE A 2 -0.20 -20.53 0.10
CA ILE A 2 0.02 -19.12 0.51
C ILE A 2 1.51 -18.83 0.26
N PRO A 3 1.87 -17.75 -0.43
CA PRO A 3 3.26 -17.38 -0.65
C PRO A 3 4.01 -17.28 0.69
N LEU A 4 5.27 -17.75 0.72
CA LEU A 4 6.11 -17.66 1.91
C LEU A 4 6.66 -16.24 2.13
N GLU A 5 6.74 -15.45 1.05
CA GLU A 5 7.20 -14.06 1.07
C GLU A 5 6.02 -13.12 1.39
N ASP A 6 6.25 -12.17 2.29
CA ASP A 6 5.30 -11.06 2.51
C ASP A 6 5.33 -10.17 1.26
N ASN A 7 4.20 -10.04 0.58
CA ASN A 7 4.08 -9.13 -0.55
C ASN A 7 3.85 -7.70 -0.04
N VAL A 8 4.03 -6.70 -0.90
CA VAL A 8 3.77 -5.28 -0.56
C VAL A 8 2.36 -5.10 0.05
N GLY A 9 1.37 -5.84 -0.44
CA GLY A 9 0.01 -5.85 0.13
C GLY A 9 -0.03 -6.26 1.61
N ASP A 10 0.75 -7.27 2.01
CA ASP A 10 0.83 -7.72 3.40
C ASP A 10 1.49 -6.69 4.30
N ILE A 11 2.56 -6.05 3.82
CA ILE A 11 3.27 -4.99 4.57
C ILE A 11 2.34 -3.81 4.82
N ILE A 12 1.67 -3.32 3.78
CA ILE A 12 0.73 -2.20 3.87
C ILE A 12 -0.45 -2.58 4.79
N GLY A 13 -1.04 -3.76 4.59
CA GLY A 13 -2.17 -4.23 5.38
C GLY A 13 -1.85 -4.38 6.87
N LYS A 14 -0.67 -4.94 7.21
CA LYS A 14 -0.20 -5.05 8.60
C LYS A 14 0.05 -3.68 9.23
N ALA A 15 0.66 -2.75 8.49
CA ALA A 15 0.90 -1.40 8.97
C ALA A 15 -0.41 -0.63 9.23
N GLN A 16 -1.36 -0.65 8.27
CA GLN A 16 -2.67 -0.03 8.44
C GLN A 16 -3.42 -0.60 9.65
N ARG A 17 -3.40 -1.93 9.81
CA ARG A 17 -4.04 -2.61 10.94
C ARG A 17 -3.37 -2.26 12.27
N GLY A 18 -2.04 -2.19 12.33
CA GLY A 18 -1.30 -1.80 13.53
C GLY A 18 -1.55 -0.34 13.93
N LEU A 19 -1.79 0.54 12.95
CA LEU A 19 -2.08 1.96 13.15
C LEU A 19 -3.58 2.27 13.29
N GLY A 20 -4.47 1.33 12.95
CA GLY A 20 -5.91 1.51 12.99
C GLY A 20 -6.47 2.49 11.94
N ILE A 21 -5.81 2.62 10.79
CA ILE A 21 -6.19 3.58 9.74
C ILE A 21 -6.81 2.91 8.51
N SER A 22 -7.77 3.60 7.90
CA SER A 22 -8.40 3.20 6.63
C SER A 22 -7.53 3.52 5.40
N ASP A 23 -7.98 3.07 4.23
CA ASP A 23 -7.33 3.34 2.95
C ASP A 23 -7.35 4.83 2.59
N SER A 24 -8.47 5.49 2.85
CA SER A 24 -8.62 6.92 2.61
C SER A 24 -7.68 7.73 3.49
N GLU A 25 -7.53 7.34 4.76
CA GLU A 25 -6.59 7.98 5.68
C GLU A 25 -5.14 7.72 5.30
N LEU A 26 -4.81 6.50 4.85
CA LEU A 26 -3.48 6.19 4.33
C LEU A 26 -3.17 7.03 3.09
N ALA A 27 -4.11 7.12 2.15
CA ALA A 27 -3.97 7.90 0.93
C ALA A 27 -3.75 9.40 1.23
N GLU A 28 -4.54 9.96 2.15
CA GLU A 28 -4.39 11.34 2.62
C GLU A 28 -3.00 11.59 3.23
N LYS A 29 -2.57 10.73 4.16
CA LYS A 29 -1.26 10.84 4.83
C LYS A 29 -0.09 10.71 3.84
N ALA A 30 -0.22 9.81 2.86
CA ALA A 30 0.77 9.59 1.82
C ALA A 30 0.68 10.63 0.68
N ARG A 31 -0.33 11.49 0.68
CA ARG A 31 -0.60 12.50 -0.38
C ARG A 31 -0.73 11.87 -1.77
N VAL A 32 -1.36 10.70 -1.83
CA VAL A 32 -1.66 9.99 -3.08
C VAL A 32 -3.16 9.76 -3.22
N GLY A 33 -3.62 9.38 -4.40
CA GLY A 33 -4.99 8.95 -4.60
C GLY A 33 -5.27 7.60 -3.92
N SER A 34 -6.51 7.37 -3.50
CA SER A 34 -6.93 6.07 -2.93
C SER A 34 -6.78 4.91 -3.93
N GLU A 35 -6.86 5.21 -5.23
CA GLU A 35 -6.59 4.24 -6.30
C GLU A 35 -5.12 3.81 -6.34
N THR A 36 -4.18 4.72 -6.08
CA THR A 36 -2.75 4.40 -5.95
C THR A 36 -2.52 3.40 -4.82
N ILE A 37 -3.16 3.59 -3.67
CA ILE A 37 -3.06 2.64 -2.54
C ILE A 37 -3.59 1.25 -2.92
N ARG A 38 -4.70 1.18 -3.68
CA ARG A 38 -5.23 -0.09 -4.18
C ARG A 38 -4.25 -0.80 -5.11
N ARG A 39 -3.74 -0.08 -6.12
CA ARG A 39 -2.75 -0.59 -7.07
C ARG A 39 -1.51 -1.13 -6.37
N MET A 40 -0.93 -0.36 -5.43
CA MET A 40 0.26 -0.79 -4.68
C MET A 40 0.04 -2.09 -3.90
N ARG A 41 -1.14 -2.29 -3.29
CA ARG A 41 -1.44 -3.55 -2.58
C ARG A 41 -1.66 -4.74 -3.50
N ASP A 42 -2.09 -4.50 -4.73
CA ASP A 42 -2.17 -5.52 -5.77
C ASP A 42 -0.78 -5.90 -6.32
N GLY A 43 0.26 -5.16 -5.92
CA GLY A 43 1.63 -5.34 -6.40
C GLY A 43 1.95 -4.49 -7.63
N GLU A 44 1.05 -3.60 -8.04
CA GLU A 44 1.37 -2.63 -9.10
C GLU A 44 2.31 -1.57 -8.56
N PHE A 45 3.52 -1.57 -9.12
CA PHE A 45 4.59 -0.67 -8.76
C PHE A 45 4.68 0.50 -9.75
N ASP A 46 4.64 1.73 -9.22
CA ASP A 46 4.75 2.96 -10.01
C ASP A 46 6.21 3.45 -9.97
N GLU A 47 7.02 2.94 -10.90
CA GLU A 47 8.47 3.23 -10.98
C GLU A 47 8.82 4.73 -11.04
N PRO A 48 8.07 5.59 -11.75
CA PRO A 48 8.25 7.04 -11.69
C PRO A 48 8.19 7.64 -10.28
N ALA A 49 7.42 7.04 -9.36
CA ALA A 49 7.28 7.53 -7.98
C ALA A 49 8.54 7.32 -7.12
N LEU A 50 9.47 6.44 -7.53
CA LEU A 50 10.77 6.28 -6.85
C LEU A 50 11.82 7.31 -7.32
N LEU A 51 11.61 7.95 -8.47
CA LEU A 51 12.60 8.80 -9.12
C LEU A 51 12.39 10.31 -8.87
N SER A 52 11.36 10.69 -8.10
CA SER A 52 10.97 12.08 -7.81
C SER A 52 11.35 12.55 -6.42
#